data_AF-A0A832RMQ7-F1
#
_entry.id   AF-A0A832RMQ7-F1
#
_cell.length_a   1.000
_cell.length_b   1.000
_cell.length_c   1.000
_cell.angle_alpha   90.00
_cell.angle_beta   90.00
_cell.angle_gamma   90.00
#
_symmetry.space_group_name_H-M   'P 1'
#
loop_
_entity.id
_entity.type
_entity.pdbx_description
1 polymer ?
#
loop_
_entity_poly.entity_id
_entity_poly.type
_entity_poly.pdbx_seq_one_letter_code
_entity_poly.pdbx_strand_id
1 'polypeptide(L)'
;QKKVSLKESTNLDEFIDELDVIYVTRIQKERFPDEEEYQKVRGSYKIGLDVVNKMKENAIILHPLPRVDEISTDVDGTTQAKYFKQAEYGKFTRASLLGLVLNENGF
;
A
#
# COMPACT_ATOMS: atom_id res chain seq x y z
N GLN A 1 15.30 22.22 4.96
CA GLN A 1 14.64 21.06 4.31
C GLN A 1 15.59 19.88 4.35
N LYS A 2 15.21 18.75 4.97
CA LYS A 2 15.97 17.50 4.81
C LYS A 2 15.69 16.96 3.41
N LYS A 3 16.73 16.74 2.60
CA LYS A 3 16.61 16.05 1.31
C LYS A 3 16.31 14.57 1.60
N VAL A 4 15.21 14.07 1.03
CA VAL A 4 14.89 12.64 1.04
C VAL A 4 15.69 11.99 -0.10
N SER A 5 16.31 10.85 0.17
CA SER A 5 16.97 10.05 -0.87
C SER A 5 15.92 9.34 -1.71
N LEU A 6 16.06 9.34 -3.03
CA LEU A 6 15.13 8.73 -3.97
C LEU A 6 15.87 7.72 -4.86
N LYS A 7 15.28 6.54 -5.05
CA LYS A 7 15.70 5.54 -6.05
C LYS A 7 14.44 5.05 -6.75
N GLU A 8 14.53 4.90 -8.07
CA GLU A 8 13.47 4.37 -8.93
C GLU A 8 13.93 3.03 -9.51
N SER A 9 13.03 2.05 -9.58
CA SER A 9 13.29 0.75 -10.21
C SER A 9 11.99 0.15 -10.74
N THR A 10 12.13 -0.70 -11.75
CA THR A 10 11.05 -1.53 -12.31
C THR A 10 11.11 -2.98 -11.82
N ASN A 11 12.07 -3.31 -10.96
CA ASN A 11 12.24 -4.65 -10.41
C ASN A 11 12.09 -4.62 -8.88
N LEU A 12 10.96 -5.11 -8.37
CA LEU A 12 10.68 -5.17 -6.94
C LEU A 12 11.66 -6.09 -6.20
N ASP A 13 12.09 -7.19 -6.83
CA ASP A 13 12.95 -8.20 -6.20
C ASP A 13 14.35 -7.65 -5.84
N GLU A 14 14.79 -6.55 -6.48
CA GLU A 14 16.10 -5.93 -6.18
C GLU A 14 16.16 -5.32 -4.77
N PHE A 15 15.02 -4.96 -4.17
CA PHE A 15 14.99 -4.22 -2.90
C PHE A 15 14.14 -4.86 -1.81
N ILE A 16 13.44 -5.94 -2.11
CA ILE A 16 12.36 -6.45 -1.25
C ILE A 16 12.81 -6.77 0.18
N ASP A 17 14.05 -7.20 0.35
CA ASP A 17 14.70 -7.53 1.63
C ASP A 17 15.24 -6.29 2.37
N GLU A 18 15.32 -5.13 1.70
CA GLU A 18 15.74 -3.85 2.26
C GLU A 18 14.55 -2.97 2.71
N LEU A 19 13.33 -3.24 2.23
CA LEU A 19 12.15 -2.42 2.51
C LEU A 19 11.54 -2.70 3.89
N ASP A 20 11.26 -1.63 4.65
CA ASP A 20 10.51 -1.71 5.91
C ASP A 20 9.00 -1.55 5.71
N VAL A 21 8.59 -0.81 4.68
CA VAL A 21 7.19 -0.56 4.34
C VAL A 21 7.01 -0.70 2.83
N ILE A 22 6.07 -1.54 2.43
CA ILE A 22 5.65 -1.69 1.04
C ILE A 22 4.26 -1.06 0.90
N TYR A 23 4.20 0.08 0.22
CA TYR A 23 2.94 0.78 -0.04
C TYR A 23 2.48 0.45 -1.46
N VAL A 24 1.49 -0.43 -1.58
CA VAL A 24 0.99 -0.92 -2.86
C VAL A 24 -0.20 -0.06 -3.30
N THR A 25 -0.35 0.13 -4.61
CA THR A 25 -1.48 0.89 -5.18
C THR A 25 -2.16 0.11 -6.30
N ARG A 26 -3.47 0.26 -6.41
CA ARG A 26 -4.25 -0.21 -7.56
C ARG A 26 -3.81 0.49 -8.84
N ILE A 27 -3.68 -0.28 -9.93
CA ILE A 27 -3.64 0.26 -11.29
C ILE A 27 -5.03 0.79 -11.64
N GLN A 28 -5.15 2.11 -11.77
CA GLN A 28 -6.43 2.78 -11.98
C GLN A 28 -6.85 2.68 -13.45
N LYS A 29 -7.62 1.65 -13.79
CA LYS A 29 -8.18 1.38 -15.13
C LYS A 29 -8.82 2.63 -15.75
N GLU A 30 -9.52 3.42 -14.95
CA GLU A 30 -10.20 4.65 -15.34
C GLU A 30 -9.27 5.77 -15.86
N ARG A 31 -7.94 5.62 -15.73
CA ARG A 31 -6.95 6.59 -16.23
C ARG A 31 -6.34 6.23 -17.58
N PHE A 32 -6.66 5.06 -18.13
CA PHE A 32 -6.11 4.62 -19.41
C PHE A 32 -6.99 5.11 -20.58
N PRO A 33 -6.39 5.49 -21.72
CA PRO A 33 -7.12 5.94 -22.90
C PRO A 33 -7.91 4.81 -23.57
N ASP A 34 -7.44 3.57 -23.45
CA ASP A 34 -8.10 2.36 -23.94
C ASP A 34 -7.85 1.14 -23.05
N GLU A 35 -8.64 0.09 -23.26
CA GLU A 35 -8.57 -1.16 -22.50
C GLU A 35 -7.28 -1.95 -22.77
N GLU A 36 -6.73 -1.91 -23.98
CA GLU A 36 -5.56 -2.70 -24.34
C GLU A 36 -4.32 -2.23 -23.58
N GLU A 37 -4.13 -0.92 -23.42
CA GLU A 37 -3.04 -0.37 -22.61
C GLU A 37 -3.15 -0.77 -21.14
N TYR A 38 -4.37 -0.78 -20.60
CA TYR A 38 -4.60 -1.27 -19.23
C TYR A 38 -4.23 -2.74 -19.08
N GLN A 39 -4.65 -3.61 -20.02
CA GLN A 39 -4.36 -5.04 -19.94
C GLN A 39 -2.85 -5.36 -20.04
N LYS A 40 -2.06 -4.51 -20.72
CA LYS A 40 -0.59 -4.68 -20.80
C LYS A 40 0.12 -4.52 -19.46
N VAL A 41 -0.39 -3.65 -18.59
CA VAL A 41 0.24 -3.33 -17.30
C VAL A 41 -0.49 -3.96 -16.11
N ARG A 42 -1.72 -4.42 -16.31
CA ARG A 42 -2.50 -5.09 -15.28
C ARG A 42 -1.73 -6.31 -14.76
N GLY A 43 -1.48 -6.33 -13.46
CA GLY A 43 -0.79 -7.44 -12.81
C GLY A 43 0.72 -7.44 -12.99
N SER A 44 1.34 -6.38 -13.51
CA SER A 44 2.81 -6.26 -13.57
C SER A 44 3.48 -6.31 -12.19
N TYR A 45 2.76 -5.88 -11.14
CA TYR A 45 3.24 -5.93 -9.77
C TYR A 45 2.15 -6.58 -8.90
N LYS A 46 2.35 -7.85 -8.57
CA LYS A 46 1.47 -8.62 -7.67
C LYS A 46 2.24 -9.01 -6.42
N ILE A 47 1.67 -8.75 -5.27
CA ILE A 47 2.22 -9.20 -3.99
C ILE A 47 1.55 -10.53 -3.62
N GLY A 48 2.31 -11.61 -3.76
CA GLY A 48 1.96 -12.96 -3.30
C GLY A 48 2.81 -13.40 -2.11
N LEU A 49 2.58 -14.63 -1.63
CA LEU A 49 3.38 -15.24 -0.56
C LEU A 49 4.86 -15.37 -0.93
N ASP A 50 5.17 -15.53 -2.22
CA ASP A 50 6.53 -15.55 -2.76
C ASP A 50 7.30 -14.24 -2.49
N VAL A 51 6.62 -13.09 -2.58
CA VAL A 51 7.17 -11.79 -2.24
C VAL A 51 7.28 -11.64 -0.72
N VAL A 52 6.24 -12.01 0.03
CA VAL A 52 6.21 -11.92 1.50
C VAL A 52 7.36 -12.70 2.13
N ASN A 53 7.68 -13.89 1.60
CA ASN A 53 8.77 -14.73 2.10
C ASN A 53 10.17 -14.13 1.93
N LYS A 54 10.32 -13.12 1.05
CA LYS A 54 11.58 -12.39 0.85
C LYS A 54 11.67 -11.09 1.65
N MET A 55 10.56 -10.64 2.25
CA MET A 55 10.52 -9.41 3.03
C MET A 55 11.27 -9.56 4.35
N LYS A 56 11.68 -8.44 4.95
CA LYS A 56 12.06 -8.43 6.37
C LYS A 56 10.90 -8.94 7.23
N GLU A 57 11.23 -9.65 8.31
CA GLU A 57 10.26 -10.21 9.25
C GLU A 57 9.32 -9.14 9.85
N ASN A 58 9.84 -7.94 10.10
CA ASN A 58 9.11 -6.81 10.67
C ASN A 58 8.55 -5.82 9.63
N ALA A 59 8.74 -6.07 8.33
CA ALA A 59 8.21 -5.21 7.29
C ALA A 59 6.68 -5.29 7.23
N ILE A 60 6.04 -4.22 6.75
CA ILE A 60 4.58 -4.14 6.64
C ILE A 60 4.13 -3.80 5.22
N ILE A 61 2.95 -4.30 4.86
CA ILE A 61 2.26 -4.02 3.60
C ILE A 61 1.07 -3.10 3.88
N LEU A 62 1.04 -1.97 3.18
CA LEU A 62 -0.03 -0.99 3.20
C LEU A 62 -0.68 -0.88 1.81
N HIS A 63 -1.96 -0.53 1.80
CA HIS A 63 -2.73 -0.38 0.58
C HIS A 63 -3.92 0.57 0.84
N PRO A 64 -4.17 1.57 -0.02
CA PRO A 64 -5.24 2.54 0.21
C PRO A 64 -6.65 1.96 0.02
N LEU A 65 -6.76 0.82 -0.66
CA LEU A 65 -8.00 0.13 -1.04
C LEU A 65 -8.90 0.94 -2.01
N PRO A 66 -9.87 0.31 -2.70
CA PRO A 66 -10.05 -1.14 -2.84
C PRO A 66 -8.90 -1.78 -3.64
N ARG A 67 -8.57 -3.04 -3.34
CA ARG A 67 -7.66 -3.84 -4.16
C ARG A 67 -8.40 -4.66 -5.21
N VAL A 68 -7.73 -5.00 -6.31
CA VAL A 68 -8.27 -5.85 -7.39
C VAL A 68 -7.49 -7.16 -7.47
N ASP A 69 -6.22 -7.08 -7.87
CA ASP A 69 -5.35 -8.25 -8.10
C ASP A 69 -3.87 -7.98 -7.77
N GLU A 70 -3.55 -6.76 -7.34
CA GLU A 70 -2.22 -6.31 -6.96
C GLU A 70 -1.72 -6.91 -5.63
N ILE A 71 -2.60 -7.45 -4.78
CA ILE A 71 -2.25 -8.20 -3.57
C ILE A 71 -3.14 -9.44 -3.51
N SER A 72 -2.53 -10.64 -3.46
CA SER A 72 -3.26 -11.91 -3.32
C SER A 72 -3.99 -11.97 -1.97
N THR A 73 -5.16 -12.61 -1.94
CA THR A 73 -5.91 -12.89 -0.70
C THR A 73 -5.14 -13.81 0.25
N ASP A 74 -4.21 -14.62 -0.25
CA ASP A 74 -3.38 -15.50 0.59
C ASP A 74 -2.46 -14.69 1.53
N VAL A 75 -2.20 -13.42 1.19
CA VAL A 75 -1.38 -12.51 1.99
C VAL A 75 -2.14 -12.01 3.22
N ASP A 76 -3.49 -12.09 3.25
CA ASP A 76 -4.32 -11.50 4.31
C ASP A 76 -4.01 -12.07 5.69
N GLY A 77 -3.65 -13.36 5.76
CA GLY A 77 -3.32 -14.05 7.01
C GLY A 77 -1.90 -13.79 7.52
N THR A 78 -1.07 -13.08 6.74
CA THR A 78 0.33 -12.84 7.10
C THR A 78 0.46 -11.74 8.15
N THR A 79 1.53 -11.80 8.95
CA THR A 79 1.82 -10.76 9.94
C THR A 79 2.14 -9.42 9.29
N GLN A 80 2.63 -9.41 8.05
CA GLN A 80 3.02 -8.24 7.27
C GLN A 80 1.79 -7.46 6.76
N ALA A 81 0.65 -8.10 6.54
CA ALA A 81 -0.56 -7.46 6.02
C ALA A 81 -1.18 -6.47 7.03
N LYS A 82 -1.06 -5.16 6.78
CA LYS A 82 -1.60 -4.10 7.67
C LYS A 82 -2.65 -3.20 7.02
N TYR A 83 -3.04 -3.41 5.76
CA TYR A 83 -3.99 -2.56 5.04
C TYR A 83 -5.42 -2.53 5.62
N PHE A 84 -5.91 -3.61 6.24
CA PHE A 84 -7.21 -3.54 6.95
C PHE A 84 -7.11 -2.73 8.25
N LYS A 85 -6.02 -2.91 8.99
CA LYS A 85 -5.72 -2.12 10.20
C LYS A 85 -5.51 -0.64 9.86
N GLN A 86 -4.87 -0.35 8.73
CA GLN A 86 -4.74 1.00 8.16
C GLN A 86 -6.13 1.62 7.90
N ALA A 87 -7.06 0.89 7.29
CA ALA A 87 -8.42 1.38 7.05
C ALA A 87 -9.17 1.66 8.36
N GLU A 88 -9.03 0.78 9.36
CA GLU A 88 -9.58 1.00 10.71
C GLU A 88 -8.98 2.28 11.35
N TYR A 89 -7.67 2.46 11.26
CA TYR A 89 -6.98 3.64 11.75
C TYR A 89 -7.47 4.93 11.09
N GLY A 90 -7.89 4.88 9.83
CA GLY A 90 -8.53 6.00 9.15
C GLY A 90 -9.81 6.49 9.84
N LYS A 91 -10.56 5.65 10.56
CA LYS A 91 -11.71 6.07 11.38
C LYS A 91 -11.26 6.96 12.54
N PHE A 92 -10.28 6.48 13.31
CA PHE A 92 -9.79 7.20 14.49
C PHE A 92 -9.09 8.50 14.10
N THR A 93 -8.24 8.48 13.06
CA THR A 93 -7.57 9.68 12.56
C THR A 93 -8.57 10.75 12.14
N ARG A 94 -9.65 10.37 11.44
CA ARG A 94 -10.70 11.33 11.03
C ARG A 94 -11.48 11.86 12.22
N ALA A 95 -11.84 11.03 13.19
CA ALA A 95 -12.52 11.48 14.41
C ALA A 95 -11.65 12.48 15.19
N SER A 96 -10.36 12.20 15.36
CA SER A 96 -9.42 13.12 16.02
C SER A 96 -9.27 14.42 15.25
N LEU A 97 -9.13 14.36 13.92
CA LEU A 97 -9.04 15.55 13.08
C LEU A 97 -10.30 16.44 13.21
N LEU A 98 -11.49 15.84 13.16
CA LEU A 98 -12.75 16.56 13.36
C LEU A 98 -12.83 17.19 14.74
N GLY A 99 -12.40 16.48 15.79
CA GLY A 99 -12.33 17.02 17.15
C GLY A 99 -11.40 18.24 17.23
N LEU A 100 -10.20 18.17 16.64
CA LEU A 100 -9.26 19.29 16.65
C LEU A 100 -9.75 20.53 15.88
N VAL A 101 -10.53 20.33 14.81
CA VAL A 101 -10.98 21.42 13.94
C VAL A 101 -12.28 22.04 14.42
N LEU A 102 -13.20 21.24 14.98
CA LEU A 102 -14.57 21.68 15.28
C LEU A 102 -14.85 21.91 16.78
N ASN A 103 -13.96 21.46 17.68
CA ASN A 103 -14.16 21.66 19.11
C ASN A 103 -13.52 22.96 19.58
N GLU A 104 -14.34 23.99 19.81
CA GLU A 104 -13.91 25.33 20.25
C GLU A 104 -13.18 25.32 21.61
N ASN A 105 -13.41 24.29 22.44
CA ASN A 105 -12.84 24.19 23.79
C ASN A 105 -11.67 23.20 23.90
N GLY A 106 -11.22 22.59 22.79
CA GLY A 106 -10.15 21.58 22.80
C GLY A 106 -10.55 20.25 23.46
N PHE A 107 -9.62 19.29 23.50
CA PHE A 107 -9.79 18.03 24.21
C PHE A 107 -9.54 18.18 25.71
#